data_AF-A0A4U7CTW8-F1
#
_entry.id   AF-A0A4U7CTW8-F1
#
_cell.length_a   1.000
_cell.length_b   1.000
_cell.length_c   1.000
_cell.angle_alpha   90.00
_cell.angle_beta   90.00
_cell.angle_gamma   90.00
#
_symmetry.space_group_name_H-M   'P 1'
#
loop_
_entity.id
_entity.type
_entity.pdbx_description
1 polymer ?
#
loop_
_entity_poly.entity_id
_entity_poly.type
_entity_poly.pdbx_seq_one_letter_code
_entity_poly.pdbx_strand_id
1 'polypeptide(L)' 'MTGARIVIAAGTTVFWVIIGVILVGMATAASSLGLTVSGPFLNLASLFNAWLLFGAIVGVADVLIFWDMVSGW' A
#
# COMPACT_ATOMS: atom_id res chain seq x y z
N MET A 1 6.00 -9.62 23.71
CA MET A 1 4.95 -9.15 22.79
C MET A 1 5.50 -8.63 21.44
N THR A 2 6.81 -8.72 21.19
CA THR A 2 7.48 -8.21 19.98
C THR A 2 7.17 -8.99 18.69
N GLY A 3 7.07 -10.33 18.76
CA GLY A 3 6.82 -11.16 17.57
C GLY A 3 5.49 -10.86 16.87
N ALA A 4 4.40 -10.65 17.63
CA ALA A 4 3.10 -10.31 17.06
C ALA A 4 3.12 -8.95 16.34
N ARG A 5 3.85 -7.96 16.87
CA ARG A 5 3.97 -6.62 16.28
C ARG A 5 4.70 -6.66 14.94
N ILE A 6 5.78 -7.44 14.83
CA ILE A 6 6.51 -7.63 13.56
C ILE A 6 5.65 -8.32 12.52
N VAL A 7 4.90 -9.37 12.91
CA VAL A 7 4.03 -10.10 11.99
C VAL A 7 2.92 -9.21 11.43
N ILE A 8 2.35 -8.33 12.26
CA ILE A 8 1.35 -7.37 11.81
C ILE A 8 1.96 -6.36 10.83
N ALA A 9 3.09 -5.74 11.17
CA ALA A 9 3.81 -4.80 10.31
C ALA A 9 4.13 -5.41 8.94
N ALA A 10 4.77 -6.60 8.94
CA ALA A 10 5.08 -7.34 7.73
C ALA A 10 3.81 -7.70 6.93
N GLY A 11 2.74 -8.14 7.60
CA GLY A 11 1.47 -8.46 6.98
C GLY A 11 0.81 -7.25 6.30
N THR A 12 0.84 -6.09 6.94
CA THR A 12 0.32 -4.84 6.38
C THR A 12 1.12 -4.41 5.15
N THR A 13 2.45 -4.53 5.19
CA THR A 13 3.33 -4.22 4.05
C THR A 13 3.08 -5.18 2.88
N VAL A 14 2.94 -6.48 3.13
CA VAL A 14 2.58 -7.46 2.09
C VAL A 14 1.21 -7.12 1.48
N PHE A 15 0.22 -6.80 2.30
CA PHE A 15 -1.10 -6.41 1.81
C PHE A 15 -1.04 -5.16 0.92
N TRP A 16 -0.29 -4.14 1.33
CA TRP A 16 -0.06 -2.94 0.52
C TRP A 16 0.56 -3.28 -0.85
N VAL A 17 1.55 -4.16 -0.90
CA VAL A 17 2.16 -4.61 -2.16
C VAL A 17 1.15 -5.31 -3.06
N ILE A 18 0.34 -6.23 -2.51
CA ILE A 18 -0.68 -6.97 -3.27
C ILE A 18 -1.67 -6.00 -3.93
N ILE A 19 -2.15 -5.01 -3.18
CA ILE A 19 -3.05 -3.98 -3.73
C ILE A 19 -2.37 -3.18 -4.84
N GLY A 20 -1.07 -2.88 -4.69
CA GLY A 20 -0.28 -2.19 -5.71
C GLY A 20 -0.21 -2.96 -7.03
N VAL A 21 0.04 -4.28 -6.95
CA VAL A 21 0.06 -5.16 -8.13
C VAL A 21 -1.29 -5.14 -8.85
N ILE A 22 -2.39 -5.20 -8.09
CA ILE A 22 -3.75 -5.16 -8.66
C ILE A 22 -4.00 -3.82 -9.36
N LEU A 23 -3.65 -2.69 -8.72
CA LEU A 23 -3.81 -1.34 -9.31
C LEU A 23 -3.02 -1.18 -10.61
N VAL A 24 -1.77 -1.65 -10.63
CA VAL A 24 -0.92 -1.63 -11.83
C VAL A 24 -1.49 -2.53 -12.91
N GLY A 25 -1.97 -3.73 -12.56
CA GLY A 25 -2.65 -4.63 -13.48
C GLY A 25 -3.89 -3.98 -14.12
N MET A 26 -4.73 -3.32 -13.32
CA MET A 26 -5.90 -2.59 -13.82
C MET A 26 -5.51 -1.43 -14.75
N ALA A 27 -4.48 -0.66 -14.40
CA ALA A 27 -4.00 0.45 -15.24
C ALA A 27 -3.46 -0.06 -16.59
N THR A 28 -2.71 -1.16 -16.55
CA THR A 28 -2.15 -1.80 -17.76
C THR A 28 -3.28 -2.32 -18.66
N ALA A 29 -4.28 -3.00 -18.07
CA ALA A 29 -5.45 -3.48 -18.80
C ALA A 29 -6.25 -2.32 -19.41
N ALA A 30 -6.54 -1.27 -18.64
CA ALA A 30 -7.24 -0.09 -19.14
C ALA A 30 -6.48 0.59 -20.29
N SER A 31 -5.16 0.71 -20.17
CA SER A 31 -4.30 1.27 -21.22
C SER A 31 -4.32 0.43 -22.50
N SER A 32 -4.27 -0.91 -22.38
CA SER A 32 -4.32 -1.82 -23.54
C SER A 32 -5.64 -1.77 -24.30
N LEU A 33 -6.72 -1.39 -23.62
CA LEU A 33 -8.08 -1.27 -24.19
C LEU A 33 -8.40 0.17 -24.61
N GLY A 34 -7.47 1.12 -24.47
CA GLY A 34 -7.71 2.54 -24.77
C GLY A 34 -8.78 3.18 -23.88
N LEU A 35 -9.04 2.61 -22.70
CA LEU A 35 -10.06 3.10 -21.77
C LEU A 35 -9.54 4.27 -20.94
N THR A 36 -10.38 5.27 -20.75
CA THR A 36 -10.11 6.38 -19.82
C THR A 36 -10.06 5.84 -18.39
N VAL A 37 -8.90 6.01 -17.74
CA VAL A 37 -8.62 5.58 -16.35
C VAL A 37 -9.36 6.41 -15.27
N SER A 38 -10.11 7.43 -15.68
CA SER A 38 -10.93 8.28 -14.81
C SER A 38 -12.40 8.24 -15.25
N GLY A 39 -13.18 7.32 -14.68
CA GLY A 39 -14.63 7.24 -14.89
C GLY A 39 -15.44 7.83 -13.72
N PRO A 40 -16.78 7.95 -13.86
CA PRO A 40 -17.66 8.49 -12.82
C PRO A 40 -17.74 7.62 -11.55
N PHE A 41 -17.40 6.33 -11.64
CA PHE A 41 -17.47 5.37 -10.53
C PHE A 41 -16.10 4.93 -10.01
N LEU A 42 -15.06 4.98 -10.84
CA LEU A 42 -13.71 4.54 -10.46
C LEU A 42 -12.68 5.45 -11.12
N ASN A 43 -11.95 6.20 -10.29
CA ASN A 43 -10.83 7.03 -10.72
C ASN A 43 -9.53 6.36 -10.28
N LEU A 44 -8.85 5.72 -11.24
CA LEU A 44 -7.65 4.95 -10.97
C LEU A 44 -6.51 5.83 -10.47
N ALA A 45 -6.40 7.08 -10.96
CA ALA A 45 -5.39 8.02 -10.50
C ALA A 45 -5.60 8.41 -9.03
N SER A 46 -6.85 8.63 -8.61
CA SER A 46 -7.18 8.88 -7.20
C SER A 46 -6.86 7.66 -6.31
N LEU A 47 -7.19 6.46 -6.78
CA LEU A 47 -6.85 5.21 -6.09
C LEU A 47 -5.34 5.00 -5.97
N PHE A 48 -4.57 5.33 -7.02
CA PHE A 48 -3.10 5.31 -6.96
C PHE A 48 -2.56 6.27 -5.92
N ASN A 49 -3.09 7.50 -5.86
CA ASN A 49 -2.67 8.48 -4.85
C ASN A 49 -3.00 8.01 -3.43
N ALA A 50 -4.19 7.44 -3.21
CA ALA A 50 -4.58 6.89 -1.91
C ALA A 50 -3.70 5.69 -1.52
N TRP A 51 -3.37 4.82 -2.47
CA TRP A 51 -2.47 3.68 -2.26
C TRP A 51 -1.04 4.12 -1.91
N LEU A 52 -0.51 5.15 -2.58
CA LEU A 52 0.79 5.74 -2.25
C LEU A 52 0.79 6.35 -0.84
N LEU A 53 -0.25 7.10 -0.48
CA LEU A 53 -0.40 7.69 0.84
C LEU A 53 -0.46 6.61 1.93
N PHE A 54 -1.24 5.55 1.70
CA PHE A 54 -1.29 4.41 2.63
C PHE A 54 0.09 3.76 2.77
N GLY A 55 0.81 3.56 1.66
CA GLY A 55 2.19 3.03 1.70
C GLY A 55 3.15 3.88 2.51
N ALA A 56 3.05 5.22 2.40
CA ALA A 56 3.84 6.14 3.22
C ALA A 56 3.53 5.99 4.73
N ILE A 57 2.25 5.90 5.09
CA ILE A 57 1.82 5.70 6.49
C ILE A 57 2.35 4.36 7.03
N VAL A 58 2.23 3.28 6.25
CA VAL A 58 2.74 1.96 6.64
C VAL A 58 4.26 2.00 6.81
N GLY A 59 4.99 2.62 5.89
CA GLY A 59 6.44 2.77 6.00
C GLY A 59 6.88 3.53 7.25
N VAL A 60 6.19 4.63 7.61
CA VAL A 60 6.47 5.34 8.86
C VAL A 60 6.15 4.47 10.08
N ALA A 61 5.02 3.77 10.07
CA ALA A 61 4.65 2.87 11.16
C ALA A 61 5.67 1.74 11.36
N ASP A 62 6.15 1.13 10.27
CA ASP A 62 7.17 0.08 10.31
C ASP A 62 8.48 0.58 10.93
N VAL A 63 8.92 1.80 10.57
CA VAL A 63 10.11 2.43 11.16
C VAL A 63 9.91 2.70 12.65
N LEU A 64 8.74 3.18 13.06
CA LEU A 64 8.44 3.43 14.48
C LEU A 64 8.41 2.13 15.29
N ILE A 65 7.82 1.06 14.74
CA ILE A 65 7.80 -0.27 15.36
C ILE A 65 9.23 -0.80 15.50
N PHE A 66 10.06 -0.65 14.47
CA PHE A 66 11.45 -1.04 14.53
C PHE A 66 12.24 -0.24 15.56
N TRP A 67 12.05 1.09 15.59
CA TRP A 67 12.68 1.97 16.57
C TRP A 67 12.33 1.55 17.99
N ASP A 68 11.05 1.37 18.29
CA ASP A 68 10.53 0.92 19.58
C ASP A 68 11.20 -0.39 20.05
N MET A 69 11.39 -1.35 19.14
CA MET A 69 12.07 -2.62 19.43
C MET A 69 13.56 -2.46 19.71
N VAL A 70 14.23 -1.52 19.04
CA VAL A 70 15.67 -1.26 19.21
C VAL A 70 15.94 -0.42 20.46
N SER A 71 15.11 0.60 20.72
CA SER A 71 15.26 1.50 21.86
C SER A 71 14.72 0.91 23.17
N GLY A 72 13.90 -0.15 23.11
CA GLY A 72 13.27 -0.76 24.28
C GLY A 72 12.28 0.17 24.99
N TRP A 73 11.65 1.06 24.21
CA TRP A 73 10.67 2.04 24.71
C TRP A 73 9.28 1.42 24.88
#